data_AF-Q04559-F1
#
_entry.id   AF-Q04559-F1
#
_cell.length_a   1.000
_cell.length_b   1.000
_cell.length_c   1.000
_cell.angle_alpha   90.00
_cell.angle_beta   90.00
_cell.angle_gamma   90.00
#
_symmetry.space_group_name_H-M   'P 1'
#
loop_
_entity.id
_entity.type
_entity.pdbx_description
1 polymer ?
#
loop_
_entity_poly.entity_id
_entity_poly.type
_entity_poly.pdbx_seq_one_letter_code
_entity_poly.pdbx_strand_id
1 'polypeptide(L)'
;MPKNNKAPGHRINEIIKTSLALEMEDAREAGLVGYMARCLVQATMPHTDPKTSYFERTNGIVTLSIMGKPSIGLPYGSMPRTLLAWICTEAVRTKDPVLNLGRSQSEFLQRLGMHTDGRYTATLRNQAQRLFSSMISLAGEQGNDFGIENVVIAKRAFLFWNPKRPEDRALWDSTLTLTGDFFEEVTRSPVPIRIDYLHALRQSPLAMDIYTWLTYRVFLLRAKGRPFVQIPWVALQAQFGSSYGSRARNSPELDDKARERAERAALASFKYNFKKRLREVLIVYPEASDCIEDDGECLRIKSTRLHVTRAPGKGARIGPPPT
;
A
#
# COMPACT_ATOMS: atom_id res chain seq x y z
N MET A 1 -19.72 -39.43 8.28
CA MET A 1 -19.60 -37.96 8.11
C MET A 1 -18.50 -37.46 9.04
N PRO A 2 -17.27 -37.17 8.57
CA PRO A 2 -16.24 -36.65 9.47
C PRO A 2 -16.53 -35.17 9.74
N LYS A 3 -16.63 -34.81 11.03
CA LYS A 3 -16.71 -33.43 11.49
C LYS A 3 -15.36 -32.76 11.22
N ASN A 4 -15.33 -31.82 10.27
CA ASN A 4 -14.11 -31.10 9.90
C ASN A 4 -13.78 -30.07 11.01
N ASN A 5 -13.06 -30.53 12.03
CA ASN A 5 -12.66 -29.71 13.17
C ASN A 5 -11.40 -28.91 12.81
N LYS A 6 -11.56 -27.81 12.05
CA LYS A 6 -10.45 -26.89 11.76
C LYS A 6 -10.11 -26.08 13.02
N ALA A 7 -8.83 -26.04 13.39
CA ALA A 7 -8.32 -25.35 14.57
C ALA A 7 -8.69 -23.85 14.59
N PRO A 8 -8.92 -23.23 15.77
CA PRO A 8 -9.43 -21.85 15.90
C PRO A 8 -8.59 -20.80 15.15
N GLY A 9 -7.26 -20.93 15.09
CA GLY A 9 -6.39 -20.03 14.32
C GLY A 9 -6.55 -20.08 12.79
N HIS A 10 -7.15 -21.14 12.24
CA HIS A 10 -7.42 -21.26 10.80
C HIS A 10 -8.55 -20.33 10.35
N ARG A 11 -9.56 -20.08 11.20
CA ARG A 11 -10.74 -19.26 10.86
C ARG A 11 -10.42 -17.78 10.70
N ILE A 12 -9.37 -17.30 11.35
CA ILE A 12 -9.06 -15.86 11.46
C ILE A 12 -8.00 -15.46 10.48
N ASN A 13 -7.03 -16.35 10.25
CA ASN A 13 -6.29 -16.31 9.00
C ASN A 13 -7.24 -16.35 7.82
N GLU A 14 -8.34 -17.12 7.85
CA GLU A 14 -9.39 -17.01 6.83
C GLU A 14 -10.12 -15.67 6.89
N ILE A 15 -10.58 -15.13 8.02
CA ILE A 15 -11.33 -13.85 8.09
C ILE A 15 -10.50 -12.61 7.73
N ILE A 16 -9.25 -12.51 8.20
CA ILE A 16 -8.25 -11.54 7.71
C ILE A 16 -8.08 -11.79 6.24
N LYS A 17 -7.83 -13.04 5.84
CA LYS A 17 -7.84 -13.39 4.44
C LYS A 17 -9.20 -13.22 3.80
N THR A 18 -10.38 -12.98 4.40
CA THR A 18 -11.76 -12.94 3.83
C THR A 18 -12.23 -11.50 3.67
N SER A 19 -11.93 -10.62 4.61
CA SER A 19 -11.94 -9.17 4.35
C SER A 19 -10.85 -8.81 3.35
N LEU A 20 -9.72 -9.53 3.35
CA LEU A 20 -8.78 -9.54 2.23
C LEU A 20 -9.22 -10.48 1.08
N ALA A 21 -10.09 -11.51 1.19
CA ALA A 21 -10.36 -12.58 0.17
C ALA A 21 -11.59 -12.33 -0.67
N LEU A 22 -12.54 -11.54 -0.16
CA LEU A 22 -13.37 -10.74 -1.03
C LEU A 22 -12.54 -9.85 -1.98
N GLU A 23 -11.21 -9.80 -1.81
CA GLU A 23 -10.25 -9.23 -2.76
C GLU A 23 -9.14 -10.23 -3.20
N MET A 24 -8.84 -11.30 -2.44
CA MET A 24 -7.79 -12.33 -2.64
C MET A 24 -8.25 -13.69 -3.22
N GLU A 25 -9.42 -14.26 -2.87
CA GLU A 25 -9.99 -15.41 -3.63
C GLU A 25 -10.25 -14.97 -5.07
N ASP A 26 -10.79 -13.78 -5.16
CA ASP A 26 -11.03 -12.96 -6.33
C ASP A 26 -9.81 -12.63 -7.20
N ALA A 27 -8.63 -12.46 -6.59
CA ALA A 27 -7.36 -12.31 -7.32
C ALA A 27 -6.73 -13.67 -7.70
N ARG A 28 -7.07 -14.73 -6.97
CA ARG A 28 -6.58 -16.11 -7.15
C ARG A 28 -7.33 -16.83 -8.28
N GLU A 29 -8.64 -16.60 -8.43
CA GLU A 29 -9.45 -17.07 -9.57
C GLU A 29 -9.09 -16.37 -10.89
N ALA A 30 -8.65 -15.12 -10.85
CA ALA A 30 -8.44 -14.31 -12.05
C ALA A 30 -7.10 -14.55 -12.77
N GLY A 31 -6.07 -15.10 -12.10
CA GLY A 31 -4.78 -15.41 -12.71
C GLY A 31 -4.04 -14.20 -13.33
N LEU A 32 -4.00 -13.05 -12.65
CA LEU A 32 -3.58 -11.75 -13.20
C LEU A 32 -2.28 -11.15 -12.61
N VAL A 33 -1.73 -10.10 -13.27
CA VAL A 33 -0.29 -9.68 -13.37
C VAL A 33 -0.03 -8.16 -13.05
N GLY A 34 1.15 -7.80 -12.46
CA GLY A 34 1.79 -6.45 -12.20
C GLY A 34 1.77 -5.97 -10.71
N TYR A 35 2.73 -5.26 -10.05
CA TYR A 35 2.98 -5.37 -8.55
C TYR A 35 3.20 -4.12 -7.62
N MET A 36 2.30 -3.89 -6.64
CA MET A 36 2.50 -3.27 -5.30
C MET A 36 2.01 -4.30 -4.25
N ALA A 37 2.60 -4.39 -3.05
CA ALA A 37 2.10 -5.32 -2.02
C ALA A 37 0.67 -4.95 -1.60
N ARG A 38 -0.26 -5.91 -1.64
CA ARG A 38 -1.71 -5.66 -1.47
C ARG A 38 -2.04 -5.04 -0.12
N CYS A 39 -1.33 -5.47 0.92
CA CYS A 39 -1.40 -4.91 2.27
C CYS A 39 -1.16 -3.38 2.29
N LEU A 40 -0.25 -2.88 1.45
CA LEU A 40 0.10 -1.45 1.39
C LEU A 40 -0.88 -0.60 0.57
N VAL A 41 -1.62 -1.23 -0.36
CA VAL A 41 -2.69 -0.58 -1.12
C VAL A 41 -3.95 -0.42 -0.26
N GLN A 42 -4.22 -1.42 0.58
CA GLN A 42 -5.42 -1.42 1.43
C GLN A 42 -5.25 -0.60 2.70
N ALA A 43 -4.05 -0.57 3.28
CA ALA A 43 -3.77 0.25 4.44
C ALA A 43 -2.50 1.08 4.20
N THR A 44 -2.72 2.38 4.06
CA THR A 44 -1.67 3.27 3.57
C THR A 44 -0.79 3.79 4.71
N MET A 45 0.50 3.96 4.45
CA MET A 45 1.43 4.56 5.41
C MET A 45 0.98 5.98 5.82
N PRO A 46 1.49 6.54 6.92
CA PRO A 46 1.27 7.95 7.25
C PRO A 46 1.58 8.89 6.07
N HIS A 47 0.72 9.88 5.86
CA HIS A 47 0.94 10.93 4.83
C HIS A 47 1.98 11.95 5.28
N THR A 48 2.05 12.21 6.58
CA THR A 48 3.00 13.10 7.23
C THR A 48 3.70 12.37 8.37
N ASP A 49 4.79 12.92 8.89
CA ASP A 49 5.49 12.34 10.04
C ASP A 49 4.55 12.34 11.26
N PRO A 50 4.16 11.17 11.79
CA PRO A 50 3.27 11.11 12.94
C PRO A 50 3.97 11.53 14.24
N LYS A 51 5.31 11.67 14.24
CA LYS A 51 6.12 11.95 15.45
C LYS A 51 5.96 10.89 16.54
N THR A 52 5.66 9.66 16.13
CA THR A 52 5.52 8.48 17.00
C THR A 52 6.35 7.31 16.45
N SER A 53 6.52 6.27 17.29
CA SER A 53 7.10 4.98 16.90
C SER A 53 6.04 3.93 16.55
N TYR A 54 4.76 4.23 16.76
CA TYR A 54 3.65 3.34 16.49
C TYR A 54 2.56 4.09 15.74
N PHE A 55 2.05 3.46 14.68
CA PHE A 55 0.96 3.97 13.88
C PHE A 55 0.01 2.84 13.57
N GLU A 56 -1.28 3.12 13.68
CA GLU A 56 -2.33 2.15 13.46
C GLU A 56 -3.45 2.74 12.60
N ARG A 57 -4.07 1.88 11.79
CA ARG A 57 -5.25 2.21 11.03
C ARG A 57 -6.15 1.00 10.90
N THR A 58 -7.40 1.17 11.32
CA THR A 58 -8.46 0.17 11.18
C THR A 58 -9.39 0.55 10.03
N ASN A 59 -9.68 -0.42 9.17
CA ASN A 59 -10.68 -0.32 8.11
C ASN A 59 -11.56 -1.57 8.14
N GLY A 60 -12.78 -1.43 8.64
CA GLY A 60 -13.65 -2.56 8.90
C GLY A 60 -13.05 -3.48 9.98
N ILE A 61 -12.88 -4.75 9.66
CA ILE A 61 -12.34 -5.76 10.59
C ILE A 61 -10.82 -5.91 10.51
N VAL A 62 -10.15 -5.15 9.62
CA VAL A 62 -8.70 -5.24 9.39
C VAL A 62 -8.03 -4.01 9.97
N THR A 63 -6.97 -4.25 10.74
CA THR A 63 -6.13 -3.23 11.33
C THR A 63 -4.70 -3.39 10.85
N LEU A 64 -4.18 -2.35 10.19
CA LEU A 64 -2.76 -2.25 9.90
C LEU A 64 -2.09 -1.52 11.05
N SER A 65 -1.02 -2.11 11.59
CA SER A 65 -0.09 -1.40 12.44
C SER A 65 1.30 -1.36 11.83
N ILE A 66 2.01 -0.26 12.07
CA ILE A 66 3.41 -0.06 11.72
C ILE A 66 4.13 0.30 13.00
N MET A 67 5.14 -0.51 13.34
CA MET A 67 6.05 -0.24 14.44
C MET A 67 7.40 0.19 13.86
N GLY A 68 7.85 1.39 14.21
CA GLY A 68 9.16 1.92 13.86
C GLY A 68 10.07 1.91 15.08
N LYS A 69 11.38 1.75 14.85
CA LYS A 69 12.36 1.88 15.93
C LYS A 69 12.29 3.30 16.53
N PRO A 70 12.12 3.50 17.84
CA PRO A 70 11.96 4.84 18.43
C PRO A 70 13.05 5.84 18.06
N SER A 71 14.30 5.40 17.90
CA SER A 71 15.43 6.25 17.51
C SER A 71 15.45 6.65 16.02
N ILE A 72 14.59 6.06 15.19
CA ILE A 72 14.54 6.25 13.72
C ILE A 72 13.17 6.82 13.31
N GLY A 73 12.09 6.33 13.92
CA GLY A 73 10.70 6.67 13.64
C GLY A 73 10.08 5.84 12.51
N LEU A 74 8.85 6.19 12.14
CA LEU A 74 8.05 5.50 11.13
C LEU A 74 8.30 6.02 9.70
N PRO A 75 8.13 5.18 8.65
CA PRO A 75 8.12 5.65 7.27
C PRO A 75 6.85 6.48 6.99
N TYR A 76 7.00 7.57 6.24
CA TYR A 76 5.87 8.44 5.88
C TYR A 76 6.09 9.17 4.55
N GLY A 77 5.01 9.70 4.00
CA GLY A 77 5.05 10.53 2.80
C GLY A 77 5.36 9.73 1.53
N SER A 78 5.79 10.43 0.48
CA SER A 78 5.88 9.88 -0.86
C SER A 78 7.07 8.94 -1.09
N MET A 79 8.20 9.21 -0.42
CA MET A 79 9.45 8.46 -0.66
C MET A 79 9.33 6.96 -0.35
N PRO A 80 8.80 6.51 0.82
CA PRO A 80 8.56 5.08 1.06
C PRO A 80 7.63 4.42 0.05
N ARG A 81 6.62 5.14 -0.45
CA ARG A 81 5.67 4.63 -1.46
C ARG A 81 6.37 4.39 -2.79
N THR A 82 7.22 5.32 -3.21
CA THR A 82 8.05 5.17 -4.42
C THR A 82 9.06 4.03 -4.25
N LEU A 83 9.71 3.92 -3.08
CA LEU A 83 10.61 2.83 -2.76
C LEU A 83 9.92 1.47 -2.86
N LEU A 84 8.75 1.32 -2.24
CA LEU A 84 7.98 0.07 -2.26
C LEU A 84 7.53 -0.30 -3.68
N ALA A 85 7.06 0.67 -4.46
CA ALA A 85 6.71 0.44 -5.86
C ALA A 85 7.91 -0.05 -6.68
N TRP A 86 9.09 0.54 -6.48
CA TRP A 86 10.33 0.12 -7.15
C TRP A 86 10.76 -1.28 -6.69
N ILE A 87 10.78 -1.55 -5.38
CA ILE A 87 11.13 -2.86 -4.81
C ILE A 87 10.25 -3.96 -5.41
N CYS A 88 8.93 -3.72 -5.44
CA CYS A 88 7.99 -4.68 -5.99
C CYS A 88 8.22 -4.90 -7.49
N THR A 89 8.45 -3.83 -8.24
CA THR A 89 8.74 -3.90 -9.68
C THR A 89 10.01 -4.69 -9.95
N GLU A 90 11.08 -4.44 -9.19
CA GLU A 90 12.38 -5.09 -9.39
C GLU A 90 12.35 -6.56 -9.00
N ALA A 91 11.73 -6.92 -7.88
CA ALA A 91 11.57 -8.31 -7.45
C ALA A 91 10.88 -9.16 -8.53
N VAL A 92 9.93 -8.56 -9.23
CA VAL A 92 9.16 -9.22 -10.30
C VAL A 92 9.96 -9.32 -11.57
N ARG A 93 10.62 -8.23 -11.94
CA ARG A 93 11.39 -8.13 -13.17
C ARG A 93 12.58 -9.07 -13.15
N THR A 94 13.26 -9.15 -12.01
CA THR A 94 14.46 -9.97 -11.83
C THR A 94 14.14 -11.40 -11.41
N LYS A 95 13.00 -11.62 -10.74
CA LYS A 95 12.69 -12.88 -10.05
C LYS A 95 13.79 -13.28 -9.05
N ASP A 96 14.43 -12.26 -8.45
CA ASP A 96 15.49 -12.42 -7.46
C ASP A 96 15.09 -11.72 -6.14
N PRO A 97 15.15 -12.40 -4.98
CA PRO A 97 14.93 -11.76 -3.69
C PRO A 97 16.05 -10.80 -3.27
N VAL A 98 17.20 -10.79 -3.96
CA VAL A 98 18.33 -9.88 -3.73
C VAL A 98 18.30 -8.76 -4.76
N LEU A 99 17.88 -7.56 -4.32
CA LEU A 99 17.79 -6.39 -5.18
C LEU A 99 19.05 -5.54 -5.09
N ASN A 100 19.57 -5.15 -6.26
CA ASN A 100 20.70 -4.24 -6.39
C ASN A 100 20.20 -2.79 -6.50
N LEU A 101 20.55 -1.94 -5.53
CA LEU A 101 20.08 -0.54 -5.47
C LEU A 101 20.90 0.42 -6.37
N GLY A 102 21.81 -0.07 -7.22
CA GLY A 102 22.70 0.72 -8.07
C GLY A 102 24.12 0.77 -7.51
N ARG A 103 24.94 1.73 -7.99
CA ARG A 103 26.33 2.02 -7.58
C ARG A 103 26.47 3.37 -6.84
N SER A 104 25.37 4.10 -6.63
CA SER A 104 25.35 5.32 -5.82
C SER A 104 23.92 5.70 -5.41
N GLN A 105 23.80 6.61 -4.44
CA GLN A 105 22.50 7.23 -4.08
C GLN A 105 21.89 7.99 -5.26
N SER A 106 22.72 8.68 -6.03
CA SER A 106 22.28 9.44 -7.20
C SER A 106 21.73 8.51 -8.27
N GLU A 107 22.40 7.39 -8.55
CA GLU A 107 21.89 6.37 -9.46
C GLU A 107 20.57 5.78 -8.95
N PHE A 108 20.48 5.50 -7.65
CA PHE A 108 19.24 4.96 -7.09
C PHE A 108 18.09 5.97 -7.22
N LEU A 109 18.32 7.25 -6.90
CA LEU A 109 17.34 8.32 -7.11
C LEU A 109 16.89 8.42 -8.57
N GLN A 110 17.81 8.28 -9.53
CA GLN A 110 17.46 8.26 -10.96
C GLN A 110 16.57 7.06 -11.29
N ARG A 111 16.85 5.86 -10.75
CA ARG A 111 15.98 4.67 -10.90
C ARG A 111 14.61 4.86 -10.27
N LEU A 112 14.50 5.69 -9.22
CA LEU A 112 13.23 6.11 -8.61
C LEU A 112 12.58 7.29 -9.34
N GLY A 113 13.11 7.73 -10.49
CA GLY A 113 12.59 8.84 -11.28
C GLY A 113 12.70 10.21 -10.58
N MET A 114 13.65 10.37 -9.66
CA MET A 114 13.82 11.56 -8.83
C MET A 114 15.05 12.38 -9.22
N HIS A 115 15.00 13.69 -8.90
CA HIS A 115 16.14 14.57 -9.04
C HIS A 115 17.28 14.18 -8.09
N THR A 116 18.50 14.37 -8.55
CA THR A 116 19.72 14.06 -7.81
C THR A 116 20.26 15.33 -7.17
N ASP A 117 19.66 15.73 -6.05
CA ASP A 117 20.18 16.81 -5.21
C ASP A 117 20.38 16.32 -3.76
N GLY A 118 21.07 17.15 -2.96
CA GLY A 118 21.37 16.81 -1.56
C GLY A 118 20.13 16.61 -0.69
N ARG A 119 19.02 17.29 -0.99
CA ARG A 119 17.77 17.21 -0.23
C ARG A 119 17.06 15.88 -0.48
N TYR A 120 16.92 15.46 -1.74
CA TYR A 120 16.34 14.16 -2.10
C TYR A 120 17.21 13.01 -1.61
N THR A 121 18.53 13.17 -1.68
CA THR A 121 19.50 12.19 -1.16
C THR A 121 19.32 11.97 0.35
N ALA A 122 19.26 13.06 1.13
CA ALA A 122 19.03 12.97 2.58
C ALA A 122 17.64 12.38 2.90
N THR A 123 16.61 12.75 2.14
CA THR A 123 15.24 12.25 2.31
C THR A 123 15.16 10.75 2.01
N LEU A 124 15.77 10.30 0.91
CA LEU A 124 15.85 8.89 0.53
C LEU A 124 16.51 8.08 1.64
N ARG A 125 17.68 8.52 2.12
CA ARG A 125 18.39 7.86 3.21
C ARG A 125 17.52 7.74 4.46
N ASN A 126 16.90 8.84 4.88
CA ASN A 126 16.07 8.88 6.08
C ASN A 126 14.85 7.94 5.97
N GLN A 127 14.14 8.00 4.85
CA GLN A 127 12.92 7.22 4.64
C GLN A 127 13.19 5.75 4.33
N ALA A 128 14.28 5.42 3.66
CA ALA A 128 14.74 4.04 3.48
C ALA A 128 15.09 3.41 4.84
N GLN A 129 15.83 4.13 5.69
CA GLN A 129 16.17 3.64 7.03
C GLN A 129 14.91 3.42 7.88
N ARG A 130 13.95 4.35 7.85
CA ARG A 130 12.64 4.19 8.51
C ARG A 130 11.91 2.95 7.99
N LEU A 131 11.75 2.82 6.68
CA LEU A 131 11.02 1.72 6.04
C LEU A 131 11.62 0.35 6.38
N PHE A 132 12.93 0.18 6.20
CA PHE A 132 13.59 -1.11 6.40
C PHE A 132 13.83 -1.46 7.87
N SER A 133 13.64 -0.51 8.78
CA SER A 133 13.68 -0.75 10.24
C SER A 133 12.28 -0.91 10.87
N SER A 134 11.22 -0.75 10.07
CA SER A 134 9.85 -0.89 10.52
C SER A 134 9.32 -2.32 10.35
N MET A 135 8.48 -2.74 11.29
CA MET A 135 7.65 -3.92 11.19
C MET A 135 6.22 -3.50 10.83
N ILE A 136 5.63 -4.18 9.85
CA ILE A 136 4.25 -3.95 9.43
C ILE A 136 3.45 -5.19 9.85
N SER A 137 2.28 -4.98 10.45
CA SER A 137 1.41 -6.07 10.88
C SER A 137 -0.01 -5.79 10.42
N LEU A 138 -0.67 -6.82 9.89
CA LEU A 138 -2.10 -6.84 9.62
C LEU A 138 -2.76 -7.73 10.66
N ALA A 139 -3.63 -7.16 11.47
CA ALA A 139 -4.46 -7.89 12.40
C ALA A 139 -5.92 -7.85 11.96
N GLY A 140 -6.70 -8.84 12.37
CA GLY A 140 -8.14 -8.80 12.24
C GLY A 140 -8.82 -9.49 13.39
N GLU A 141 -9.94 -8.90 13.81
CA GLU A 141 -10.67 -9.28 15.01
C GLU A 141 -12.15 -9.46 14.66
N GLN A 142 -12.75 -10.56 15.12
CA GLN A 142 -14.18 -10.79 15.00
C GLN A 142 -14.70 -11.60 16.20
N GLY A 143 -15.44 -10.97 17.11
CA GLY A 143 -15.88 -11.63 18.34
C GLY A 143 -14.68 -11.98 19.23
N ASN A 144 -14.52 -13.26 19.59
CA ASN A 144 -13.37 -13.74 20.39
C ASN A 144 -12.15 -14.17 19.55
N ASP A 145 -12.25 -14.07 18.24
CA ASP A 145 -11.24 -14.54 17.30
C ASP A 145 -10.26 -13.38 16.97
N PHE A 146 -8.96 -13.53 17.31
CA PHE A 146 -7.84 -12.69 16.88
C PHE A 146 -6.87 -13.40 15.91
N GLY A 147 -6.48 -12.72 14.83
CA GLY A 147 -5.45 -13.18 13.90
C GLY A 147 -4.47 -12.07 13.56
N ILE A 148 -3.27 -12.45 13.14
CA ILE A 148 -2.21 -11.51 12.80
C ILE A 148 -1.29 -12.07 11.71
N GLU A 149 -0.92 -11.22 10.76
CA GLU A 149 0.07 -11.47 9.72
C GLU A 149 1.12 -10.36 9.78
N ASN A 150 2.37 -10.75 10.04
CA ASN A 150 3.49 -9.81 10.10
C ASN A 150 4.21 -9.77 8.75
N VAL A 151 4.23 -8.58 8.14
CA VAL A 151 4.91 -8.32 6.87
C VAL A 151 6.26 -7.67 7.17
N VAL A 152 7.32 -8.43 6.94
CA VAL A 152 8.70 -7.93 7.03
C VAL A 152 9.24 -7.79 5.61
N ILE A 153 9.48 -6.56 5.16
CA ILE A 153 9.90 -6.28 3.78
C ILE A 153 11.31 -6.83 3.50
N ALA A 154 12.26 -6.57 4.40
CA ALA A 154 13.66 -6.84 4.20
C ALA A 154 14.20 -7.78 5.27
N LYS A 155 14.81 -8.89 4.86
CA LYS A 155 15.61 -9.75 5.73
C LYS A 155 16.94 -9.08 6.09
N ARG A 156 17.56 -8.41 5.11
CA ARG A 156 18.81 -7.66 5.27
C ARG A 156 18.77 -6.44 4.36
N ALA A 157 19.20 -5.29 4.88
CA ALA A 157 19.42 -4.08 4.10
C ALA A 157 20.84 -3.59 4.39
N PHE A 158 21.74 -3.77 3.43
CA PHE A 158 23.07 -3.17 3.48
C PHE A 158 22.99 -1.85 2.73
N LEU A 159 23.07 -0.74 3.46
CA LEU A 159 22.94 0.60 2.89
C LEU A 159 24.23 1.37 3.16
N PHE A 160 25.14 1.36 2.19
CA PHE A 160 26.44 2.01 2.31
C PHE A 160 26.35 3.49 1.94
N TRP A 161 25.90 4.31 2.87
CA TRP A 161 25.83 5.76 2.70
C TRP A 161 27.21 6.40 2.93
N ASN A 162 28.20 6.24 2.04
CA ASN A 162 29.50 6.91 2.19
C ASN A 162 29.47 8.31 1.52
N PRO A 163 29.46 9.42 2.28
CA PRO A 163 29.44 10.76 1.73
C PRO A 163 30.83 11.31 1.37
N LYS A 164 31.93 10.62 1.72
CA LYS A 164 33.28 11.23 1.67
C LYS A 164 34.04 11.04 0.36
N ARG A 165 33.58 10.15 -0.55
CA ARG A 165 34.25 9.91 -1.83
C ARG A 165 33.23 9.58 -2.94
N PRO A 166 32.69 10.60 -3.63
CA PRO A 166 31.78 10.41 -4.77
C PRO A 166 32.41 9.64 -5.95
N GLU A 167 33.73 9.69 -6.06
CA GLU A 167 34.53 9.07 -7.14
C GLU A 167 34.71 7.55 -6.95
N ASP A 168 34.55 7.05 -5.70
CA ASP A 168 34.76 5.64 -5.36
C ASP A 168 33.52 4.82 -5.77
N ARG A 169 33.41 4.54 -7.08
CA ARG A 169 32.42 3.61 -7.68
C ARG A 169 32.41 2.21 -7.02
N ALA A 170 33.43 1.88 -6.23
CA ALA A 170 33.68 0.56 -5.67
C ALA A 170 33.05 0.29 -4.28
N LEU A 171 32.48 1.29 -3.59
CA LEU A 171 32.00 1.13 -2.20
C LEU A 171 30.47 1.14 -2.04
N TRP A 172 29.72 1.17 -3.13
CA TRP A 172 28.27 1.07 -3.11
C TRP A 172 27.85 -0.30 -3.66
N ASP A 173 27.81 -1.29 -2.76
CA ASP A 173 27.05 -2.53 -2.93
C ASP A 173 25.85 -2.48 -1.99
N SER A 174 24.98 -1.49 -2.21
CA SER A 174 23.74 -1.44 -1.45
C SER A 174 22.80 -2.52 -1.98
N THR A 175 22.74 -3.62 -1.25
CA THR A 175 21.88 -4.77 -1.54
C THR A 175 20.73 -4.81 -0.55
N LEU A 176 19.55 -5.09 -1.08
CA LEU A 176 18.34 -5.32 -0.29
C LEU A 176 17.93 -6.78 -0.48
N THR A 177 18.06 -7.59 0.56
CA THR A 177 17.55 -8.96 0.56
C THR A 177 16.15 -8.95 1.15
N LEU A 178 15.15 -9.26 0.33
CA LEU A 178 13.77 -9.40 0.74
C LEU A 178 13.57 -10.65 1.61
N THR A 179 12.53 -10.65 2.44
CA THR A 179 12.10 -11.91 3.09
C THR A 179 11.46 -12.84 2.06
N GLY A 180 11.47 -14.15 2.34
CA GLY A 180 10.84 -15.14 1.47
C GLY A 180 9.36 -14.86 1.27
N ASP A 181 8.63 -14.68 2.37
CA ASP A 181 7.18 -14.42 2.35
C ASP A 181 6.83 -13.16 1.55
N PHE A 182 7.55 -12.06 1.76
CA PHE A 182 7.32 -10.82 1.01
C PHE A 182 7.66 -10.97 -0.47
N PHE A 183 8.79 -11.61 -0.80
CA PHE A 183 9.17 -11.87 -2.18
C PHE A 183 8.16 -12.78 -2.90
N GLU A 184 7.68 -13.84 -2.25
CA GLU A 184 6.66 -14.73 -2.78
C GLU A 184 5.32 -14.01 -2.98
N GLU A 185 4.86 -13.22 -2.00
CA GLU A 185 3.65 -12.42 -2.15
C GLU A 185 3.75 -11.49 -3.37
N VAL A 186 4.88 -10.76 -3.44
CA VAL A 186 5.19 -9.77 -4.48
C VAL A 186 5.69 -10.42 -5.76
N THR A 187 5.74 -11.74 -5.92
CA THR A 187 5.99 -12.37 -7.22
C THR A 187 4.81 -13.20 -7.70
N ARG A 188 3.96 -13.67 -6.78
CA ARG A 188 2.78 -14.50 -7.06
C ARG A 188 1.55 -13.69 -7.46
N SER A 189 1.18 -12.63 -6.72
CA SER A 189 -0.17 -12.07 -6.84
C SER A 189 -0.23 -10.55 -6.68
N PRO A 190 -0.22 -9.81 -7.78
CA PRO A 190 0.19 -8.42 -7.64
C PRO A 190 -0.74 -7.35 -8.16
N VAL A 191 -0.50 -6.10 -7.72
CA VAL A 191 -1.24 -4.91 -8.20
C VAL A 191 -0.56 -4.15 -9.36
N PRO A 192 -1.09 -4.19 -10.59
CA PRO A 192 -0.45 -3.55 -11.75
C PRO A 192 -0.52 -2.04 -11.62
N ILE A 193 0.62 -1.37 -11.58
CA ILE A 193 0.67 0.10 -11.60
C ILE A 193 1.64 0.60 -12.67
N ARG A 194 1.27 1.70 -13.31
CA ARG A 194 2.19 2.56 -14.05
C ARG A 194 3.04 3.39 -13.08
N ILE A 195 4.34 3.17 -13.13
CA ILE A 195 5.33 3.83 -12.26
C ILE A 195 5.47 5.32 -12.61
N ASP A 196 5.36 5.68 -13.89
CA ASP A 196 5.36 7.06 -14.36
C ASP A 196 4.18 7.88 -13.80
N TYR A 197 3.00 7.26 -13.65
CA TYR A 197 1.83 7.94 -13.06
C TYR A 197 2.03 8.14 -11.55
N LEU A 198 2.53 7.11 -10.85
CA LEU A 198 2.87 7.21 -9.43
C LEU A 198 3.90 8.33 -9.18
N HIS A 199 4.89 8.43 -10.08
CA HIS A 199 5.90 9.47 -10.11
C HIS A 199 5.32 10.88 -10.31
N ALA A 200 4.39 11.06 -11.25
CA ALA A 200 3.71 12.34 -11.46
C ALA A 200 2.95 12.80 -10.21
N LEU A 201 2.41 11.86 -9.42
CA LEU A 201 1.63 12.12 -8.21
C LEU A 201 2.46 12.28 -6.93
N ARG A 202 3.80 12.20 -7.01
CA ARG A 202 4.70 12.17 -5.83
C ARG A 202 4.61 13.39 -4.92
N GLN A 203 4.05 14.50 -5.37
CA GLN A 203 3.83 15.69 -4.54
C GLN A 203 2.74 15.49 -3.47
N SER A 204 1.94 14.42 -3.59
CA SER A 204 0.94 14.07 -2.59
C SER A 204 0.91 12.57 -2.31
N PRO A 205 1.27 12.12 -1.09
CA PRO A 205 1.16 10.71 -0.73
C PRO A 205 -0.29 10.22 -0.76
N LEU A 206 -1.27 11.09 -0.47
CA LEU A 206 -2.70 10.76 -0.64
C LEU A 206 -3.06 10.53 -2.10
N ALA A 207 -2.55 11.34 -3.04
CA ALA A 207 -2.80 11.10 -4.46
C ALA A 207 -2.18 9.80 -4.97
N MET A 208 -0.95 9.49 -4.53
CA MET A 208 -0.30 8.20 -4.81
C MET A 208 -1.15 7.02 -4.31
N ASP A 209 -1.63 7.12 -3.06
CA ASP A 209 -2.48 6.09 -2.46
C ASP A 209 -3.80 5.93 -3.24
N ILE A 210 -4.50 7.03 -3.55
CA ILE A 210 -5.74 7.00 -4.34
C ILE A 210 -5.50 6.35 -5.70
N TYR A 211 -4.40 6.67 -6.37
CA TYR A 211 -4.07 6.06 -7.66
C TYR A 211 -3.86 4.55 -7.56
N THR A 212 -3.02 4.10 -6.62
CA THR A 212 -2.76 2.66 -6.43
C THR A 212 -4.03 1.90 -6.04
N TRP A 213 -4.84 2.50 -5.17
CA TRP A 213 -6.13 1.96 -4.74
C TRP A 213 -7.14 1.88 -5.87
N LEU A 214 -7.33 2.96 -6.64
CA LEU A 214 -8.28 3.00 -7.75
C LEU A 214 -7.90 1.97 -8.82
N THR A 215 -6.60 1.89 -9.14
CA THR A 215 -6.08 0.90 -10.09
C THR A 215 -6.37 -0.52 -9.61
N TYR A 216 -6.10 -0.82 -8.33
CA TYR A 216 -6.39 -2.13 -7.75
C TYR A 216 -7.88 -2.45 -7.74
N ARG A 217 -8.73 -1.47 -7.39
CA ARG A 217 -10.19 -1.62 -7.37
C ARG A 217 -10.74 -1.93 -8.75
N VAL A 218 -10.37 -1.15 -9.76
CA VAL A 218 -10.79 -1.39 -11.16
C VAL A 218 -10.30 -2.75 -11.63
N PHE A 219 -9.07 -3.13 -11.28
CA PHE A 219 -8.52 -4.44 -11.59
C PHE A 219 -9.36 -5.57 -11.00
N LEU A 220 -9.74 -5.49 -9.72
CA LEU A 220 -10.61 -6.48 -9.08
C LEU A 220 -12.00 -6.52 -9.72
N LEU A 221 -12.59 -5.38 -10.07
CA LEU A 221 -13.90 -5.34 -10.72
C LEU A 221 -13.86 -6.06 -12.08
N ARG A 222 -12.83 -5.79 -12.89
CA ARG A 222 -12.62 -6.46 -14.19
C ARG A 222 -12.38 -7.95 -14.03
N ALA A 223 -11.50 -8.34 -13.11
CA ALA A 223 -11.13 -9.72 -12.82
C ALA A 223 -12.37 -10.58 -12.53
N LYS A 224 -13.35 -10.02 -11.83
CA LYS A 224 -14.59 -10.71 -11.42
C LYS A 224 -15.78 -10.53 -12.35
N GLY A 225 -15.65 -9.70 -13.40
CA GLY A 225 -16.81 -9.26 -14.18
C GLY A 225 -17.86 -8.48 -13.35
N ARG A 226 -17.49 -7.89 -12.21
CA ARG A 226 -18.41 -7.06 -11.42
C ARG A 226 -18.53 -5.68 -12.07
N PRO A 227 -19.75 -5.16 -12.30
CA PRO A 227 -19.93 -3.90 -13.02
C PRO A 227 -19.54 -2.69 -12.18
N PHE A 228 -19.75 -2.72 -10.85
CA PHE A 228 -19.41 -1.63 -9.95
C PHE A 228 -19.29 -2.07 -8.48
N VAL A 229 -18.78 -1.17 -7.64
CA VAL A 229 -18.80 -1.24 -6.17
C VAL A 229 -19.17 0.14 -5.60
N GLN A 230 -19.88 0.18 -4.48
CA GLN A 230 -20.14 1.41 -3.71
C GLN A 230 -19.36 1.37 -2.40
N ILE A 231 -18.67 2.47 -2.08
CA ILE A 231 -17.81 2.55 -0.91
C ILE A 231 -18.24 3.77 -0.07
N PRO A 232 -18.74 3.57 1.16
CA PRO A 232 -19.10 4.68 2.03
C PRO A 232 -17.92 5.62 2.28
N TRP A 233 -18.17 6.93 2.28
CA TRP A 233 -17.12 7.92 2.54
C TRP A 233 -16.50 7.78 3.93
N VAL A 234 -17.26 7.29 4.91
CA VAL A 234 -16.74 6.96 6.25
C VAL A 234 -15.69 5.85 6.20
N ALA A 235 -15.87 4.85 5.33
CA ALA A 235 -14.89 3.77 5.13
C ALA A 235 -13.65 4.30 4.41
N LEU A 236 -13.81 5.19 3.41
CA LEU A 236 -12.68 5.87 2.77
C LEU A 236 -11.91 6.74 3.77
N GLN A 237 -12.59 7.42 4.69
CA GLN A 237 -11.94 8.20 5.73
C GLN A 237 -11.15 7.30 6.69
N ALA A 238 -11.72 6.17 7.10
CA ALA A 238 -11.00 5.18 7.90
C ALA A 238 -9.73 4.70 7.16
N GLN A 239 -9.83 4.46 5.84
CA GLN A 239 -8.75 3.95 5.01
C GLN A 239 -7.64 4.96 4.68
N PHE A 240 -7.97 6.22 4.38
CA PHE A 240 -7.01 7.23 3.91
C PHE A 240 -6.85 8.42 4.85
N GLY A 241 -7.85 8.68 5.68
CA GLY A 241 -8.00 9.92 6.43
C GLY A 241 -7.97 9.74 7.95
N SER A 242 -7.32 8.70 8.48
CA SER A 242 -7.32 8.40 9.92
C SER A 242 -6.84 9.55 10.80
N SER A 243 -6.05 10.49 10.26
CA SER A 243 -5.62 11.70 10.97
C SER A 243 -6.71 12.79 11.10
N TYR A 244 -7.71 12.79 10.22
CA TYR A 244 -8.78 13.79 10.23
C TYR A 244 -9.65 13.63 11.48
N GLY A 245 -9.85 14.73 12.21
CA GLY A 245 -10.65 14.72 13.44
C GLY A 245 -10.03 13.98 14.62
N SER A 246 -8.81 13.43 14.48
CA SER A 246 -8.13 12.65 15.53
C SER A 246 -8.05 13.38 16.88
N ARG A 247 -7.75 14.69 16.86
CA ARG A 247 -7.72 15.52 18.08
C ARG A 247 -9.08 15.60 18.78
N ALA A 248 -10.15 15.78 18.01
CA ALA A 248 -11.49 15.87 18.59
C ALA A 248 -11.99 14.51 19.06
N ARG A 249 -11.70 13.43 18.31
CA ARG A 249 -12.08 12.06 18.66
C ARG A 249 -11.47 11.58 19.97
N ASN A 250 -10.24 12.02 20.26
CA ASN A 250 -9.49 11.63 21.46
C ASN A 250 -9.58 12.67 22.59
N SER A 251 -10.39 13.73 22.45
CA SER A 251 -10.52 14.76 23.48
C SER A 251 -11.54 14.33 24.54
N PRO A 252 -11.12 14.12 25.81
CA PRO A 252 -12.04 13.72 26.89
C PRO A 252 -12.98 14.85 27.32
N GLU A 253 -12.72 16.09 26.89
CA GLU A 253 -13.46 17.30 27.30
C GLU A 253 -14.69 17.59 26.42
N LEU A 254 -14.87 16.89 25.29
CA LEU A 254 -15.95 17.15 24.35
C LEU A 254 -17.22 16.34 24.68
N ASP A 255 -18.34 17.04 24.81
CA ASP A 255 -19.66 16.41 24.84
C ASP A 255 -19.98 15.68 23.53
N ASP A 256 -20.98 14.79 23.57
CA ASP A 256 -21.33 13.93 22.43
C ASP A 256 -21.74 14.74 21.18
N LYS A 257 -22.43 15.86 21.34
CA LYS A 257 -22.88 16.72 20.22
C LYS A 257 -21.70 17.44 19.58
N ALA A 258 -20.76 17.92 20.38
CA ALA A 258 -19.53 18.55 19.91
C ALA A 258 -18.62 17.55 19.19
N ARG A 259 -18.54 16.31 19.71
CA ARG A 259 -17.82 15.21 19.05
C ARG A 259 -18.43 14.87 17.70
N GLU A 260 -19.75 14.71 17.64
CA GLU A 260 -20.46 14.44 16.39
C GLU A 260 -20.25 15.56 15.36
N ARG A 261 -20.34 16.83 15.79
CA ARG A 261 -20.08 17.98 14.91
C ARG A 261 -18.65 17.97 14.38
N ALA A 262 -17.66 17.65 15.23
CA ALA A 262 -16.28 17.55 14.83
C ALA A 262 -16.03 16.39 13.85
N GLU A 263 -16.68 15.25 14.04
CA GLU A 263 -16.61 14.11 13.11
C GLU A 263 -17.22 14.44 11.74
N ARG A 264 -18.37 15.11 11.71
CA ARG A 264 -18.97 15.60 10.45
C ARG A 264 -18.04 16.59 9.74
N ALA A 265 -17.44 17.53 10.47
CA ALA A 265 -16.48 18.48 9.91
C ALA A 265 -15.20 17.79 9.40
N ALA A 266 -14.70 16.78 10.12
CA ALA A 266 -13.57 15.97 9.72
C ALA A 266 -13.87 15.19 8.43
N LEU A 267 -15.06 14.59 8.34
CA LEU A 267 -15.50 13.86 7.15
C LEU A 267 -15.65 14.80 5.94
N ALA A 268 -16.24 15.98 6.12
CA ALA A 268 -16.34 16.99 5.07
C ALA A 268 -14.96 17.45 4.56
N SER A 269 -14.04 17.72 5.49
CA SER A 269 -12.65 18.10 5.17
C SER A 269 -11.90 16.97 4.44
N PHE A 270 -12.12 15.72 4.85
CA PHE A 270 -11.57 14.55 4.18
C PHE A 270 -12.13 14.42 2.75
N LYS A 271 -13.46 14.46 2.58
CA LYS A 271 -14.13 14.41 1.26
C LYS A 271 -13.57 15.47 0.32
N TYR A 272 -13.44 16.70 0.79
CA TYR A 272 -12.88 17.80 -0.01
C TYR A 272 -11.46 17.51 -0.49
N ASN A 273 -10.56 17.13 0.43
CA ASN A 273 -9.16 16.84 0.09
C ASN A 273 -9.03 15.59 -0.78
N PHE A 274 -9.78 14.52 -0.50
CA PHE A 274 -9.80 13.31 -1.31
C PHE A 274 -10.21 13.64 -2.75
N LYS A 275 -11.32 14.36 -2.95
CA LYS A 275 -11.76 14.77 -4.30
C LYS A 275 -10.75 15.67 -5.00
N LYS A 276 -10.06 16.55 -4.27
CA LYS A 276 -8.99 17.38 -4.82
C LYS A 276 -7.85 16.52 -5.37
N ARG A 277 -7.37 15.54 -4.59
CA ARG A 277 -6.31 14.62 -5.00
C ARG A 277 -6.78 13.64 -6.07
N LEU A 278 -8.04 13.19 -6.01
CA LEU A 278 -8.63 12.33 -7.03
C LEU A 278 -8.65 13.01 -8.40
N ARG A 279 -8.97 14.31 -8.48
CA ARG A 279 -8.86 15.06 -9.74
C ARG A 279 -7.44 15.03 -10.31
N GLU A 280 -6.41 15.12 -9.47
CA GLU A 280 -5.01 14.99 -9.90
C GLU A 280 -4.72 13.58 -10.44
N VAL A 281 -5.27 12.54 -9.80
CA VAL A 281 -5.18 11.15 -10.28
C VAL A 281 -5.86 10.99 -11.63
N LEU A 282 -7.03 11.58 -11.83
CA LEU A 282 -7.78 11.47 -13.09
C LEU A 282 -7.12 12.23 -14.26
N ILE A 283 -6.26 13.22 -13.99
CA ILE A 283 -5.45 13.86 -15.04
C ILE A 283 -4.43 12.87 -15.60
N VAL A 284 -3.80 12.06 -14.75
CA VAL A 284 -2.80 11.06 -15.18
C VAL A 284 -3.44 9.75 -15.61
N TYR A 285 -4.60 9.39 -15.06
CA TYR A 285 -5.37 8.19 -15.37
C TYR A 285 -6.77 8.57 -15.91
N PRO A 286 -6.84 9.15 -17.14
CA PRO A 286 -8.08 9.67 -17.70
C PRO A 286 -9.12 8.58 -17.98
N GLU A 287 -8.72 7.34 -18.28
CA GLU A 287 -9.67 6.25 -18.54
C GLU A 287 -10.50 5.85 -17.31
N ALA A 288 -10.12 6.33 -16.13
CA ALA A 288 -10.88 6.18 -14.90
C ALA A 288 -11.87 7.33 -14.62
N SER A 289 -11.91 8.39 -15.43
CA SER A 289 -12.84 9.52 -15.21
C SER A 289 -14.29 9.06 -15.22
N ASP A 290 -14.64 8.23 -16.19
CA ASP A 290 -16.02 7.82 -16.46
C ASP A 290 -16.48 6.70 -15.52
N CYS A 291 -15.57 6.18 -14.69
CA CYS A 291 -15.85 5.08 -13.78
C CYS A 291 -16.17 5.55 -12.36
N ILE A 292 -16.11 6.85 -12.06
CA ILE A 292 -16.31 7.36 -10.70
C ILE A 292 -17.60 8.16 -10.63
N GLU A 293 -18.48 7.79 -9.70
CA GLU A 293 -19.69 8.55 -9.36
C GLU A 293 -19.71 8.79 -7.85
N ASP A 294 -20.13 9.97 -7.43
CA ASP A 294 -20.33 10.30 -6.01
C ASP A 294 -21.80 10.66 -5.78
N ASP A 295 -22.48 9.87 -4.96
CA ASP A 295 -23.89 10.09 -4.59
C ASP A 295 -24.03 10.93 -3.30
N GLY A 296 -22.92 11.39 -2.72
CA GLY A 296 -22.84 12.18 -1.50
C GLY A 296 -22.55 11.35 -0.26
N GLU A 297 -23.01 10.10 -0.19
CA GLU A 297 -22.77 9.18 0.93
C GLU A 297 -21.69 8.15 0.62
N CYS A 298 -21.65 7.70 -0.63
CA CYS A 298 -20.76 6.71 -1.16
C CYS A 298 -20.04 7.21 -2.43
N LEU A 299 -18.81 6.74 -2.60
CA LEU A 299 -18.11 6.80 -3.87
C LEU A 299 -18.33 5.48 -4.61
N ARG A 300 -19.00 5.53 -5.76
CA ARG A 300 -19.20 4.38 -6.65
C ARG A 300 -18.05 4.31 -7.66
N ILE A 301 -17.48 3.12 -7.81
CA ILE A 301 -16.47 2.81 -8.83
C ILE A 301 -17.04 1.75 -9.76
N LYS A 302 -17.08 2.06 -11.06
CA LYS A 302 -17.46 1.15 -12.13
C LYS A 302 -16.23 0.43 -12.69
N SER A 303 -16.46 -0.74 -13.26
CA SER A 303 -15.45 -1.41 -14.08
C SER A 303 -15.17 -0.59 -15.33
N THR A 304 -13.89 -0.32 -15.61
CA THR A 304 -13.43 0.41 -16.81
C THR A 304 -12.18 -0.26 -17.38
N ARG A 305 -11.63 0.26 -18.47
CA ARG A 305 -10.35 -0.20 -19.02
C ARG A 305 -9.21 0.15 -18.06
N LEU A 306 -8.32 -0.81 -17.81
CA LEU A 306 -7.05 -0.52 -17.14
C LEU A 306 -6.08 0.12 -18.13
N HIS A 307 -5.42 1.18 -17.70
CA HIS A 307 -4.29 1.80 -18.39
C HIS A 307 -3.05 0.90 -18.42
N VAL A 308 -2.99 -0.10 -17.55
CA VAL A 308 -1.99 -1.17 -17.58
C VAL A 308 -2.51 -2.33 -18.41
N THR A 309 -1.89 -2.58 -19.56
CA THR A 309 -2.14 -3.78 -20.36
C THR A 309 -1.46 -5.00 -19.74
N ARG A 310 -2.19 -6.13 -19.67
CA ARG A 310 -1.60 -7.42 -19.30
C ARG A 310 -0.49 -7.75 -20.29
N ALA A 311 0.70 -8.13 -19.82
CA ALA A 311 1.73 -8.68 -20.70
C ALA A 311 1.15 -9.91 -21.44
N PRO A 312 1.20 -9.98 -22.77
CA PRO A 312 0.72 -11.13 -23.51
C PRO A 312 1.71 -12.29 -23.31
N GLY A 313 1.31 -13.35 -22.58
CA GLY A 313 2.16 -14.54 -22.43
C GLY A 313 1.74 -15.52 -21.35
N LYS A 314 1.14 -16.64 -21.80
CA LYS A 314 0.82 -17.89 -21.09
C LYS A 314 -0.18 -17.76 -19.93
N GLY A 315 -1.44 -18.10 -20.21
CA GLY A 315 -2.39 -18.50 -19.18
C GLY A 315 -1.75 -19.54 -18.27
N ALA A 316 -1.91 -19.37 -16.95
CA ALA A 316 -1.49 -20.36 -15.99
C ALA A 316 -2.20 -21.67 -16.34
N ARG A 317 -1.47 -22.65 -16.88
CA ARG A 317 -1.95 -24.03 -16.91
C ARG A 317 -1.97 -24.46 -15.46
N ILE A 318 -3.16 -24.50 -14.88
CA ILE A 318 -3.42 -25.15 -13.60
C ILE A 318 -3.14 -26.63 -13.83
N GLY A 319 -2.01 -27.12 -13.32
CA GLY A 319 -1.83 -28.55 -13.13
C GLY A 319 -2.81 -29.06 -12.08
N PRO A 320 -3.32 -30.29 -12.19
CA PRO A 320 -4.24 -30.83 -11.19
C PRO A 320 -3.56 -30.86 -9.81
N PRO A 321 -4.34 -30.74 -8.72
CA PRO A 321 -3.80 -30.77 -7.37
C PRO A 321 -3.04 -32.08 -7.12
N PRO A 322 -1.95 -32.05 -6.34
CA PRO A 322 -1.25 -33.26 -5.94
C PRO A 322 -2.21 -34.18 -5.16
N THR A 323 -2.22 -35.45 -5.55
CA THR A 323 -2.88 -36.57 -4.86
C THR A 323 -2.31 -36.76 -3.47
#